data_AF-C6XT22-F1
#
_entry.id   AF-C6XT22-F1
#
_cell.length_a   1.000
_cell.length_b   1.000
_cell.length_c   1.000
_cell.angle_alpha   90.00
_cell.angle_beta   90.00
_cell.angle_gamma   90.00
#
_symmetry.space_group_name_H-M   'P 1'
#
loop_
_entity.id
_entity.type
_entity.pdbx_description
1 polymer ?
#
loop_
_entity_poly.entity_id
_entity_poly.type
_entity_poly.pdbx_seq_one_letter_code
_entity_poly.pdbx_strand_id
1 'polypeptide(L)'
;MDTSFLLNIKRLDDYYRNLRFQTGIWSRLLWLDNGKEMIFVSSGTVFDPEHFSQDGWILLFNELFLQDFLQRYPESYNNGLLLEKGLGHSVIPLSESLRKELNDLAGLLSRAIAQGQSELYLQSYADLILLNANNTYAKVVR
;
A
#
# COMPACT_ATOMS: atom_id res chain seq x y z
N MET A 1 17.73 -19.61 -2.55
CA MET A 1 16.56 -19.09 -1.83
C MET A 1 16.22 -17.78 -2.51
N ASP A 2 15.19 -17.78 -3.35
CA ASP A 2 14.76 -16.56 -4.02
C ASP A 2 14.27 -15.58 -2.94
N THR A 3 14.96 -14.45 -2.80
CA THR A 3 14.50 -13.27 -2.06
C THR A 3 13.35 -12.65 -2.85
N SER A 4 12.23 -13.39 -2.93
CA SER A 4 11.09 -13.09 -3.78
C SER A 4 10.35 -11.87 -3.24
N PHE A 5 10.81 -10.69 -3.66
CA PHE A 5 10.17 -9.36 -3.59
C PHE A 5 9.27 -9.14 -2.37
N LEU A 6 9.79 -8.59 -1.27
CA LEU A 6 9.00 -8.21 -0.09
C LEU A 6 7.92 -7.14 -0.37
N LEU A 7 8.05 -6.46 -1.50
CA LEU A 7 7.28 -5.28 -1.90
C LEU A 7 7.07 -5.28 -3.42
N ASN A 8 5.90 -4.80 -3.87
CA ASN A 8 5.62 -4.51 -5.27
C ASN A 8 4.63 -3.35 -5.39
N ILE A 9 4.64 -2.63 -6.51
CA ILE A 9 3.60 -1.66 -6.83
C ILE A 9 3.16 -1.83 -8.28
N LYS A 10 1.86 -1.78 -8.52
CA LYS A 10 1.27 -2.00 -9.84
C LYS A 10 0.13 -1.05 -10.10
N ARG A 11 -0.17 -0.85 -11.38
CA ARG A 11 -1.45 -0.33 -11.81
C ARG A 11 -2.54 -1.37 -11.50
N LEU A 12 -3.74 -0.91 -11.15
CA LEU A 12 -4.84 -1.79 -10.76
C LEU A 12 -5.28 -2.71 -11.91
N ASP A 13 -5.30 -2.23 -13.14
CA ASP A 13 -5.62 -3.03 -14.33
C ASP A 13 -4.62 -4.19 -14.53
N ASP A 14 -3.32 -3.94 -14.35
CA ASP A 14 -2.29 -4.97 -14.38
C ASP A 14 -2.42 -5.98 -13.24
N TYR A 15 -2.81 -5.50 -12.05
CA TYR A 15 -3.05 -6.35 -10.89
C TYR A 15 -4.22 -7.33 -11.13
N TYR A 16 -5.33 -6.86 -11.71
CA TYR A 16 -6.49 -7.72 -11.98
C TYR A 16 -6.22 -8.79 -13.03
N ARG A 17 -5.31 -8.53 -13.96
CA ARG A 17 -4.90 -9.51 -14.99
C ARG A 17 -4.01 -10.62 -14.43
N ASN A 18 -3.42 -10.44 -13.25
CA ASN A 18 -2.41 -11.36 -12.72
C ASN A 18 -2.80 -11.95 -11.36
N LEU A 19 -3.40 -13.15 -11.41
CA LEU A 19 -3.88 -13.90 -10.25
C LEU A 19 -2.81 -14.20 -9.19
N ARG A 20 -1.51 -14.17 -9.55
CA ARG A 20 -0.41 -14.40 -8.59
C ARG A 20 -0.39 -13.36 -7.47
N PHE A 21 -0.77 -12.12 -7.79
CA PHE A 21 -0.76 -11.01 -6.83
C PHE A 21 -2.07 -10.91 -6.03
N GLN A 22 -3.09 -11.64 -6.43
CA GLN A 22 -4.37 -11.73 -5.73
C GLN A 22 -4.37 -12.80 -4.62
N THR A 23 -3.19 -13.37 -4.34
CA THR A 23 -3.01 -14.29 -3.23
C THR A 23 -3.19 -13.55 -1.90
N GLY A 24 -3.88 -14.19 -0.95
CA GLY A 24 -4.14 -13.62 0.37
C GLY A 24 -2.89 -13.42 1.25
N ILE A 25 -1.69 -13.69 0.75
CA ILE A 25 -0.44 -13.50 1.50
C ILE A 25 -0.01 -12.03 1.58
N TRP A 26 -0.55 -11.17 0.73
CA TRP A 26 -0.18 -9.76 0.64
C TRP A 26 -1.14 -8.87 1.43
N SER A 27 -0.55 -7.97 2.22
CA SER A 27 -1.24 -6.73 2.57
C SER A 27 -1.29 -5.84 1.34
N ARG A 28 -2.38 -5.11 1.18
CA ARG A 28 -2.65 -4.28 0.00
C ARG A 28 -3.04 -2.88 0.44
N LEU A 29 -2.44 -1.89 -0.19
CA LEU A 29 -2.89 -0.51 -0.10
C LEU A 29 -3.24 -0.04 -1.51
N LEU A 30 -4.50 0.34 -1.73
CA LEU A 30 -5.04 0.62 -3.05
C LEU A 30 -5.79 1.94 -3.09
N TRP A 31 -5.64 2.68 -4.19
CA TRP A 31 -6.30 3.97 -4.41
C TRP A 31 -6.46 4.24 -5.90
N LEU A 32 -7.51 5.00 -6.25
CA LEU A 32 -7.77 5.40 -7.63
C LEU A 32 -7.10 6.73 -7.95
N ASP A 33 -6.69 6.93 -9.21
CA ASP A 33 -6.02 8.17 -9.66
C ASP A 33 -6.86 9.42 -9.38
N ASN A 34 -8.18 9.28 -9.49
CA ASN A 34 -9.17 10.33 -9.26
C ASN A 34 -10.09 10.02 -8.04
N GLY A 35 -9.76 9.00 -7.26
CA GLY A 35 -10.55 8.58 -6.09
C GLY A 35 -10.44 9.54 -4.93
N LYS A 36 -11.44 9.55 -4.05
CA LYS A 36 -11.40 10.34 -2.80
C LYS A 36 -10.95 9.51 -1.60
N GLU A 37 -10.62 8.25 -1.84
CA GLU A 37 -10.38 7.26 -0.81
C GLU A 37 -9.24 6.34 -1.24
N MET A 38 -8.55 5.84 -0.22
CA MET A 38 -7.59 4.78 -0.27
C MET A 38 -8.08 3.67 0.65
N ILE A 39 -7.83 2.43 0.28
CA ILE A 39 -8.21 1.28 1.10
C ILE A 39 -6.98 0.50 1.47
N PHE A 40 -6.84 0.23 2.75
CA PHE A 40 -5.91 -0.76 3.26
C PHE A 40 -6.64 -2.08 3.45
N VAL A 41 -6.05 -3.17 2.99
CA VAL A 41 -6.57 -4.53 3.16
C VAL A 41 -5.48 -5.37 3.81
N SER A 42 -5.82 -5.98 4.94
CA SER A 42 -4.89 -6.86 5.64
C SER A 42 -4.57 -8.12 4.83
N SER A 43 -3.40 -8.70 5.06
CA SER A 43 -3.12 -10.06 4.60
C SER A 43 -4.15 -11.04 5.21
N GLY A 44 -4.47 -12.08 4.46
CA GLY A 44 -5.47 -13.11 4.80
C GLY A 44 -6.91 -12.68 4.54
N THR A 45 -7.18 -11.40 4.29
CA THR A 45 -8.54 -10.91 4.02
C THR A 45 -8.91 -11.07 2.54
N VAL A 46 -10.07 -11.66 2.27
CA VAL A 46 -10.66 -11.62 0.92
C VAL A 46 -11.17 -10.21 0.67
N PHE A 47 -10.73 -9.59 -0.41
CA PHE A 47 -11.17 -8.26 -0.80
C PHE A 47 -11.66 -8.34 -2.22
N ASP A 48 -12.94 -8.01 -2.41
CA ASP A 48 -13.56 -7.94 -3.72
C ASP A 48 -13.28 -6.57 -4.34
N PRO A 49 -12.48 -6.52 -5.39
CA PRO A 49 -12.08 -5.28 -6.00
C PRO A 49 -13.06 -4.76 -7.05
N GLU A 50 -14.25 -5.33 -7.23
CA GLU A 50 -15.22 -4.88 -8.25
C GLU A 50 -15.52 -3.36 -8.19
N HIS A 51 -15.36 -2.73 -7.02
CA HIS A 51 -15.50 -1.27 -6.83
C HIS A 51 -14.28 -0.44 -7.26
N PHE A 52 -13.15 -1.08 -7.56
CA PHE A 52 -11.87 -0.49 -7.97
C PHE A 52 -11.52 -0.81 -9.43
N SER A 53 -12.52 -0.98 -10.30
CA SER A 53 -12.34 -1.27 -11.72
C SER A 53 -11.80 -0.09 -12.57
N GLN A 54 -11.28 0.96 -11.93
CA GLN A 54 -10.78 2.16 -12.58
C GLN A 54 -9.26 2.26 -12.47
N ASP A 55 -8.70 3.23 -13.19
CA ASP A 55 -7.30 3.60 -13.12
C ASP A 55 -6.86 3.97 -11.70
N GLY A 56 -5.79 3.33 -11.25
CA GLY A 56 -5.24 3.54 -9.92
C GLY A 56 -4.02 2.68 -9.64
N TRP A 57 -3.62 2.65 -8.38
CA TRP A 57 -2.43 1.98 -7.91
C TRP A 57 -2.74 1.00 -6.79
N ILE A 58 -1.90 -0.03 -6.71
CA ILE A 58 -1.88 -0.98 -5.60
C ILE A 58 -0.46 -1.26 -5.16
N LEU A 59 -0.19 -0.97 -3.90
CA LEU A 59 1.04 -1.35 -3.20
C LEU A 59 0.80 -2.70 -2.50
N LEU A 60 1.68 -3.66 -2.77
CA LEU A 60 1.67 -5.01 -2.24
C LEU A 60 2.89 -5.17 -1.36
N PHE A 61 2.71 -5.60 -0.12
CA PHE A 61 3.82 -5.89 0.79
C PHE A 61 3.48 -7.05 1.71
N ASN A 62 4.49 -7.85 2.02
CA ASN A 62 4.32 -9.02 2.86
C ASN A 62 4.46 -8.65 4.34
N GLU A 63 4.27 -9.65 5.20
CA GLU A 63 4.36 -9.47 6.65
C GLU A 63 5.77 -9.07 7.11
N LEU A 64 6.83 -9.57 6.46
CA LEU A 64 8.22 -9.20 6.81
C LEU A 64 8.46 -7.70 6.59
N PHE A 65 8.08 -7.18 5.42
CA PHE A 65 8.17 -5.75 5.13
C PHE A 65 7.40 -4.92 6.16
N LEU A 66 6.18 -5.36 6.50
CA LEU A 66 5.36 -4.67 7.50
C LEU A 66 6.00 -4.68 8.89
N GLN A 67 6.55 -5.81 9.33
CA GLN A 67 7.26 -5.91 10.61
C GLN A 67 8.46 -4.97 10.66
N ASP A 68 9.29 -4.96 9.61
CA ASP A 68 10.45 -4.09 9.54
C ASP A 68 10.04 -2.60 9.53
N PHE A 69 8.95 -2.27 8.84
CA PHE A 69 8.38 -0.93 8.82
C PHE A 69 7.90 -0.46 10.20
N LEU A 70 7.19 -1.32 10.94
CA LEU A 70 6.74 -1.02 12.31
C LEU A 70 7.92 -0.83 13.28
N GLN A 71 9.01 -1.59 13.09
CA GLN A 71 10.23 -1.42 13.88
C GLN A 71 10.96 -0.11 13.57
N ARG A 72 10.95 0.35 12.30
CA ARG A 72 11.59 1.60 11.89
C ARG A 72 10.88 2.85 12.40
N TYR A 73 9.55 2.85 12.48
CA TYR A 73 8.78 4.05 12.85
C TYR A 73 7.77 3.81 14.00
N PRO A 74 8.21 3.34 15.18
CA PRO A 74 7.32 2.93 16.27
C PRO A 74 6.34 4.03 16.71
N GLU A 75 6.81 5.28 16.81
CA GLU A 75 6.00 6.42 17.26
C GLU A 75 4.88 6.83 16.29
N SER A 76 5.00 6.46 15.01
CA SER A 76 4.00 6.81 14.00
C SER A 76 2.76 5.92 14.06
N TYR A 77 2.84 4.73 14.68
CA TYR A 77 1.79 3.70 14.57
C TYR A 77 0.94 3.48 15.80
N ASN A 78 1.19 4.19 16.90
CA ASN A 78 0.62 3.86 18.21
C ASN A 78 -0.91 3.74 18.28
N ASN A 79 -1.71 4.13 17.25
CA ASN A 79 -3.17 3.89 17.17
C ASN A 79 -3.77 3.99 15.74
N GLY A 80 -3.04 3.58 14.69
CA GLY A 80 -3.42 3.95 13.32
C GLY A 80 -4.06 2.83 12.49
N LEU A 81 -3.44 2.52 11.36
CA LEU A 81 -4.03 1.72 10.29
C LEU A 81 -3.62 0.25 10.31
N LEU A 82 -2.37 -0.01 10.71
CA LEU A 82 -1.70 -1.30 10.52
C LEU A 82 -1.79 -2.23 11.74
N LEU A 83 -2.32 -1.73 12.86
CA LEU A 83 -2.54 -2.50 14.09
C LEU A 83 -3.99 -2.98 14.24
N GLU A 84 -4.93 -2.42 13.48
CA GLU A 84 -6.35 -2.80 13.52
C GLU A 84 -6.62 -4.05 12.66
N LYS A 85 -6.21 -5.22 13.18
CA LYS A 85 -6.44 -6.52 12.52
C LYS A 85 -7.92 -6.94 12.42
N GLY A 86 -8.84 -6.21 13.07
CA GLY A 86 -10.23 -6.62 13.28
C GLY A 86 -11.21 -6.30 12.15
N LEU A 87 -10.92 -5.33 11.27
CA LEU A 87 -11.90 -4.81 10.30
C LEU A 87 -11.77 -5.42 8.90
N GLY A 88 -10.74 -6.23 8.65
CA GLY A 88 -10.42 -6.81 7.34
C GLY A 88 -9.87 -5.79 6.34
N HIS A 89 -10.55 -4.64 6.21
CA HIS A 89 -10.09 -3.48 5.46
C HIS A 89 -10.43 -2.17 6.18
N SER A 90 -9.68 -1.12 5.84
CA SER A 90 -9.86 0.23 6.38
C SER A 90 -9.90 1.24 5.23
N VAL A 91 -10.85 2.17 5.29
CA VAL A 91 -10.99 3.25 4.31
C VAL A 91 -10.31 4.52 4.85
N ILE A 92 -9.49 5.14 4.02
CA ILE A 92 -8.67 6.31 4.35
C ILE A 92 -9.05 7.42 3.37
N PRO A 93 -9.61 8.56 3.83
CA PRO A 93 -9.94 9.66 2.95
C PRO A 93 -8.68 10.29 2.37
N LEU A 94 -8.72 10.64 1.09
CA LEU A 94 -7.64 11.31 0.38
C LEU A 94 -8.05 12.74 0.00
N SER A 95 -7.22 13.71 0.39
CA SER A 95 -7.26 15.03 -0.23
C SER A 95 -6.68 14.96 -1.64
N GLU A 96 -7.04 15.93 -2.49
CA GLU A 96 -6.47 16.04 -3.84
C GLU A 96 -4.94 16.19 -3.81
N SER A 97 -4.41 16.98 -2.87
CA SER A 97 -2.97 17.18 -2.72
C SER A 97 -2.25 15.88 -2.36
N LEU A 98 -2.79 15.13 -1.39
CA LEU A 98 -2.20 13.86 -0.95
C LEU A 98 -2.29 12.81 -2.05
N ARG A 99 -3.41 12.74 -2.77
CA ARG A 99 -3.58 11.83 -3.90
C ARG A 99 -2.54 12.09 -4.99
N LYS A 100 -2.30 13.36 -5.33
CA LYS A 100 -1.27 13.73 -6.30
C LYS A 100 0.12 13.26 -5.86
N GLU A 101 0.48 13.50 -4.60
CA GLU A 101 1.75 13.05 -4.03
C GLU A 101 1.91 11.53 -4.08
N LEU A 102 0.85 10.79 -3.72
CA LEU A 102 0.83 9.33 -3.76
C LEU A 102 0.99 8.78 -5.18
N ASN A 103 0.35 9.41 -6.17
CA ASN A 103 0.49 9.03 -7.58
C ASN A 103 1.92 9.27 -8.08
N ASP A 104 2.54 10.39 -7.69
CA ASP A 104 3.93 10.69 -8.04
C ASP A 104 4.90 9.67 -7.40
N LEU A 105 4.72 9.37 -6.10
CA LEU A 105 5.49 8.35 -5.38
C LEU A 105 5.32 6.97 -5.99
N ALA A 106 4.11 6.60 -6.39
CA ALA A 106 3.83 5.31 -7.01
C ALA A 106 4.48 5.17 -8.38
N GLY A 107 4.43 6.21 -9.21
CA GLY A 107 5.13 6.25 -10.48
C GLY A 107 6.65 6.16 -10.33
N LEU A 108 7.22 6.81 -9.31
CA LEU A 108 8.64 6.70 -8.97
C LEU A 108 9.02 5.29 -8.52
N LEU A 109 8.27 4.72 -7.57
CA LEU A 109 8.51 3.37 -7.06
C LEU A 109 8.37 2.32 -8.18
N SER A 110 7.35 2.42 -9.02
CA SER A 110 7.15 1.50 -10.16
C SER A 110 8.35 1.52 -11.11
N ARG A 111 8.85 2.71 -11.47
CA ARG A 111 10.06 2.85 -12.29
C ARG A 111 11.30 2.30 -11.60
N ALA A 112 11.46 2.53 -10.30
CA ALA A 112 12.59 2.04 -9.53
C ALA A 112 12.62 0.51 -9.49
N ILE A 113 11.46 -0.15 -9.33
CA ILE A 113 11.34 -1.62 -9.41
C ILE A 113 11.73 -2.10 -10.81
N ALA A 114 11.21 -1.46 -11.86
CA ALA A 114 11.50 -1.84 -13.25
C ALA A 114 12.99 -1.70 -13.62
N GLN A 115 13.70 -0.77 -12.98
CA GLN A 115 15.13 -0.54 -13.16
C GLN A 115 16.02 -1.44 -12.28
N GLY A 116 15.43 -2.28 -11.41
CA GLY A 116 16.19 -3.14 -10.50
C GLY A 116 16.96 -2.36 -9.43
N GLN A 117 16.40 -1.25 -8.96
CA GLN A 117 17.00 -0.47 -7.86
C GLN A 117 17.11 -1.31 -6.58
N SER A 118 18.00 -0.88 -5.67
CA SER A 118 18.25 -1.60 -4.42
C SER A 118 17.02 -1.65 -3.51
N GLU A 119 16.91 -2.71 -2.72
CA GLU A 119 15.80 -2.92 -1.79
C GLU A 119 15.60 -1.74 -0.82
N LEU A 120 16.69 -1.22 -0.25
CA LEU A 120 16.65 -0.05 0.63
C LEU A 120 16.05 1.19 -0.05
N TYR A 121 16.33 1.36 -1.34
CA TYR A 121 15.79 2.45 -2.13
C TYR A 121 14.28 2.28 -2.34
N LEU A 122 13.83 1.08 -2.73
CA LEU A 122 12.42 0.75 -2.90
C LEU A 122 11.63 0.90 -1.58
N GLN A 123 12.22 0.43 -0.49
CA GLN A 123 11.67 0.52 0.85
C GLN A 123 11.44 1.97 1.25
N SER A 124 12.38 2.87 0.95
CA SER A 124 12.24 4.30 1.30
C SER A 124 11.00 4.94 0.66
N TYR A 125 10.67 4.60 -0.60
CA TYR A 125 9.45 5.11 -1.25
C TYR A 125 8.17 4.47 -0.70
N ALA A 126 8.18 3.16 -0.44
CA ALA A 126 7.04 2.49 0.16
C ALA A 126 6.76 2.98 1.58
N ASP A 127 7.81 3.23 2.37
CA ASP A 127 7.71 3.78 3.71
C ASP A 127 7.02 5.16 3.68
N LEU A 128 7.36 6.03 2.71
CA LEU A 128 6.68 7.33 2.53
C LEU A 128 5.19 7.17 2.22
N ILE A 129 4.82 6.24 1.32
CA ILE A 129 3.42 5.95 0.99
C ILE A 129 2.66 5.49 2.24
N LEU A 130 3.22 4.54 2.99
CA LEU A 130 2.58 3.98 4.18
C LEU A 130 2.49 4.97 5.34
N LEU A 131 3.52 5.80 5.57
CA LEU A 131 3.49 6.86 6.56
C LEU A 131 2.38 7.87 6.25
N ASN A 132 2.24 8.27 5.00
CA ASN A 132 1.18 9.16 4.54
C ASN A 132 -0.21 8.55 4.76
N ALA A 133 -0.40 7.28 4.39
CA ALA A 133 -1.66 6.56 4.61
C ALA A 133 -2.01 6.48 6.10
N ASN A 134 -1.05 6.08 6.94
CA ASN A 134 -1.25 5.92 8.37
C ASN A 134 -1.51 7.25 9.10
N ASN A 135 -0.75 8.31 8.76
CA ASN A 135 -0.96 9.65 9.32
C ASN A 135 -2.33 10.22 8.95
N THR A 136 -2.81 9.91 7.75
CA THR A 136 -4.12 10.34 7.29
C THR A 136 -5.24 9.60 8.03
N TYR A 137 -5.11 8.29 8.19
CA TYR A 137 -6.04 7.49 8.98
C TYR A 137 -6.12 7.96 10.44
N ALA A 138 -4.96 8.20 11.07
CA ALA A 138 -4.88 8.64 12.47
C ALA A 138 -5.56 10.00 12.73
N LYS A 139 -5.73 10.85 11.70
CA LYS A 139 -6.47 12.13 11.80
C LYS A 139 -7.98 11.95 11.75
N VAL A 140 -8.46 10.82 11.23
CA VAL A 140 -9.89 10.54 11.03
C VAL A 140 -10.49 9.80 12.23
N VAL A 141 -9.70 8.95 12.87
CA VAL A 141 -10.13 8.11 14.01
C VAL A 141 -9.98 8.83 15.36
N ARG A 142 -9.39 10.04 15.39
CA ARG A 142 -9.33 10.92 16.57
C ARG A 142 -10.52 11.86 16.62
#